data_AF-A0A3P7NQC8-F1
#
_entry.id   AF-A0A3P7NQC8-F1
#
_cell.length_a   1.000
_cell.length_b   1.000
_cell.length_c   1.000
_cell.angle_alpha   90.00
_cell.angle_beta   90.00
_cell.angle_gamma   90.00
#
_symmetry.space_group_name_H-M   'P 1'
#
loop_
_entity.id
_entity.type
_entity.pdbx_description
1 polymer ?
#
loop_
_entity_poly.entity_id
_entity_poly.type
_entity_poly.pdbx_seq_one_letter_code
_entity_poly.pdbx_strand_id
1 'polypeptide(L)'
;MPSKALVDDEQDRFTIDCKYYTAEVGVKMFLSPEGEEEAMSVAETIVVCFEFTQPASWEAACHWQKKASDCETPIRLLVCSQLPEDEEARSTVYKHALQNHFEVIELNPPAVDADDDEEYGFPRLRAALEAHQWPGLKLKAQNAVLSRGVESQHLKEPGLAQNAVRSCGVESQHLKEPSLDVNGSKGPTSEKKKSPRKQESEEDFGSLLSQLLEIKSKAASMDVAERRKLAEKVSSYSS
;
A
#
# COMPACT_ATOMS: atom_id res chain seq x y z
N MET A 1 -14.05 -46.81 10.17
CA MET A 1 -13.16 -46.50 9.03
C MET A 1 -14.02 -46.13 7.83
N PRO A 2 -14.18 -44.84 7.50
CA PRO A 2 -14.61 -44.44 6.18
C PRO A 2 -13.46 -43.79 5.42
N SER A 3 -13.11 -44.46 4.32
CA SER A 3 -12.74 -43.96 3.00
C SER A 3 -12.03 -42.61 2.90
N LYS A 4 -10.72 -42.67 2.58
CA LYS A 4 -10.00 -41.59 1.90
C LYS A 4 -10.76 -41.24 0.61
N ALA A 5 -11.41 -40.08 0.59
CA ALA A 5 -11.76 -39.44 -0.65
C ALA A 5 -10.46 -38.91 -1.27
N LEU A 6 -10.09 -39.48 -2.42
CA LEU A 6 -9.24 -38.82 -3.39
C LEU A 6 -10.00 -37.56 -3.80
N VAL A 7 -9.50 -36.39 -3.39
CA VAL A 7 -9.99 -35.11 -3.91
C VAL A 7 -9.01 -34.69 -4.99
N ASP A 8 -9.55 -34.55 -6.20
CA ASP A 8 -8.90 -34.06 -7.41
C ASP A 8 -7.97 -32.88 -7.12
N ASP A 9 -6.77 -32.94 -7.69
CA ASP A 9 -5.82 -31.84 -7.77
C ASP A 9 -6.21 -30.86 -8.90
N GLU A 10 -7.51 -30.58 -9.05
CA GLU A 10 -7.96 -29.45 -9.87
C GLU A 10 -7.80 -28.19 -9.01
N GLN A 11 -6.62 -27.59 -9.10
CA GLN A 11 -6.42 -26.26 -8.54
C GLN A 11 -7.28 -25.26 -9.31
N ASP A 12 -8.42 -24.89 -8.72
CA ASP A 12 -9.32 -23.87 -9.26
C ASP A 12 -8.53 -22.60 -9.53
N ARG A 13 -8.62 -22.09 -10.76
CA ARG A 13 -7.97 -20.84 -11.16
C ARG A 13 -8.98 -19.72 -11.12
N PHE A 14 -8.57 -18.59 -10.54
CA PHE A 14 -9.33 -17.36 -10.52
C PHE A 14 -8.54 -16.25 -11.20
N THR A 15 -9.21 -15.45 -12.03
CA THR A 15 -8.60 -14.31 -12.69
C THR A 15 -9.02 -13.03 -11.98
N ILE A 16 -8.04 -12.29 -11.47
CA ILE A 16 -8.23 -10.93 -10.99
C ILE A 16 -8.04 -10.00 -12.18
N ASP A 17 -9.06 -9.22 -12.49
CA ASP A 17 -9.07 -8.32 -13.64
C ASP A 17 -9.55 -6.92 -13.23
N CYS A 18 -8.62 -6.09 -12.76
CA CYS A 18 -8.93 -4.74 -12.28
C CYS A 18 -8.58 -3.67 -13.34
N LYS A 19 -8.77 -2.40 -13.02
CA LYS A 19 -8.47 -1.28 -13.94
C LYS A 19 -6.99 -1.23 -14.37
N TYR A 20 -6.07 -1.75 -13.55
CA TYR A 20 -4.63 -1.57 -13.71
C TYR A 20 -3.91 -2.80 -14.22
N TYR A 21 -4.38 -4.01 -13.90
CA TYR A 21 -3.69 -5.25 -14.22
C TYR A 21 -4.66 -6.43 -14.35
N THR A 22 -4.14 -7.53 -14.92
CA THR A 22 -4.71 -8.87 -14.78
C THR A 22 -3.75 -9.78 -14.02
N ALA A 23 -4.27 -10.66 -13.16
CA ALA A 23 -3.48 -11.67 -12.46
C ALA A 23 -4.23 -13.00 -12.44
N GLU A 24 -3.47 -14.08 -12.51
CA GLU A 24 -3.98 -15.44 -12.46
C GLU A 24 -3.59 -16.05 -11.12
N VAL A 25 -4.58 -16.43 -10.31
CA VAL A 25 -4.35 -16.93 -8.96
C VAL A 25 -4.93 -18.33 -8.81
N GLY A 26 -4.21 -19.20 -8.10
CA GLY A 26 -4.72 -20.50 -7.70
C GLY A 26 -5.54 -20.37 -6.42
N VAL A 27 -6.71 -20.98 -6.38
CA VAL A 27 -7.58 -21.05 -5.22
C VAL A 27 -7.53 -22.47 -4.69
N LYS A 28 -7.34 -22.60 -3.38
CA LYS A 28 -7.47 -23.87 -2.66
C LYS A 28 -8.44 -23.69 -1.51
N MET A 29 -9.39 -24.59 -1.40
CA MET A 29 -10.37 -24.61 -0.33
C MET A 29 -10.01 -25.71 0.66
N PHE A 30 -9.94 -25.34 1.93
CA PHE A 30 -9.71 -26.28 3.02
C PHE A 30 -10.93 -26.35 3.93
N LEU A 31 -11.32 -27.56 4.30
CA LEU A 31 -12.42 -27.79 5.25
C LEU A 31 -11.90 -28.16 6.65
N SER A 32 -10.62 -28.49 6.78
CA SER A 32 -10.01 -28.82 8.06
C SER A 32 -8.55 -28.33 8.12
N PRO A 33 -8.05 -27.92 9.30
CA PRO A 33 -6.74 -27.33 9.46
C PRO A 33 -5.58 -28.32 9.40
N GLU A 34 -5.82 -29.63 9.40
CA GLU A 34 -4.78 -30.64 9.48
C GLU A 34 -4.06 -30.85 8.14
N GLY A 35 -2.73 -30.77 8.13
CA GLY A 35 -1.90 -31.15 6.96
C GLY A 35 -1.64 -30.04 5.93
N GLU A 36 -2.25 -28.87 6.05
CA GLU A 36 -2.24 -27.83 5.01
C GLU A 36 -1.22 -26.70 5.23
N GLU A 37 -0.18 -26.96 6.04
CA GLU A 37 0.81 -25.94 6.42
C GLU A 37 1.66 -25.48 5.23
N GLU A 38 2.06 -26.40 4.35
CA GLU A 38 2.84 -26.07 3.16
C GLU A 38 2.05 -25.14 2.23
N ALA A 39 0.77 -25.41 2.00
CA ALA A 39 -0.08 -24.58 1.14
C ALA A 39 -0.31 -23.18 1.70
N MET A 40 -0.49 -23.04 3.02
CA MET A 40 -0.61 -21.73 3.67
C MET A 40 0.69 -20.94 3.68
N SER A 41 1.83 -21.61 3.82
CA SER A 41 3.13 -20.94 3.88
C SER A 41 3.50 -20.17 2.60
N VAL A 42 2.95 -20.60 1.46
CA VAL A 42 3.15 -19.96 0.15
C VAL A 42 1.93 -19.15 -0.32
N ALA A 43 0.89 -19.03 0.50
CA ALA A 43 -0.32 -18.31 0.14
C ALA A 43 -0.09 -16.79 0.21
N GLU A 44 -0.47 -16.10 -0.86
CA GLU A 44 -0.49 -14.63 -0.96
C GLU A 44 -1.67 -14.01 -0.18
N THR A 45 -2.75 -14.78 -0.06
CA THR A 45 -3.96 -14.37 0.65
C THR A 45 -4.57 -15.55 1.38
N ILE A 46 -5.00 -15.33 2.63
CA ILE A 46 -5.78 -16.28 3.43
C ILE A 46 -7.14 -15.65 3.71
N VAL A 47 -8.21 -16.38 3.35
CA VAL A 47 -9.59 -15.99 3.63
C VAL A 47 -10.20 -17.06 4.54
N VAL A 48 -10.58 -16.67 5.75
CA VAL A 48 -11.25 -17.54 6.72
C VAL A 48 -12.72 -17.15 6.77
N CYS A 49 -13.59 -18.04 6.29
CA CYS A 49 -15.03 -17.84 6.34
C CYS A 49 -15.63 -18.50 7.58
N PHE A 50 -16.57 -17.83 8.25
CA PHE A 50 -17.21 -18.37 9.44
C PHE A 50 -18.64 -17.87 9.63
N GLU A 51 -19.38 -18.59 10.47
CA GLU A 51 -20.74 -18.25 10.91
C GLU A 51 -20.73 -18.06 12.43
N PHE A 52 -20.90 -16.83 12.92
CA PHE A 52 -20.79 -16.53 14.35
C PHE A 52 -21.89 -17.21 15.17
N THR A 53 -23.07 -17.40 14.58
CA THR A 53 -24.20 -18.08 15.25
C THR A 53 -23.93 -19.57 15.51
N GLN A 54 -22.89 -20.14 14.90
CA GLN A 54 -22.46 -21.53 15.08
C GLN A 54 -21.14 -21.58 15.84
N PRO A 55 -21.14 -21.95 17.15
CA PRO A 55 -19.93 -21.94 17.97
C PRO A 55 -18.76 -22.76 17.41
N ALA A 56 -19.05 -23.91 16.79
CA ALA A 56 -18.03 -24.76 16.15
C ALA A 56 -17.38 -24.08 14.94
N SER A 57 -18.13 -23.27 14.18
CA SER A 57 -17.59 -22.50 13.06
C SER A 57 -16.68 -21.38 13.54
N TRP A 58 -17.08 -20.67 14.59
CA TRP A 58 -16.23 -19.66 15.22
C TRP A 58 -14.95 -20.25 15.82
N GLU A 59 -15.04 -21.38 16.53
CA GLU A 59 -13.88 -22.06 17.09
C GLU A 59 -12.90 -22.53 16.00
N ALA A 60 -13.42 -23.09 14.91
CA ALA A 60 -12.61 -23.45 13.74
C ALA A 60 -11.93 -22.21 13.12
N ALA A 61 -12.65 -21.09 13.01
CA ALA A 61 -12.09 -19.85 12.49
C ALA A 61 -10.99 -19.28 13.41
N CYS A 62 -11.15 -19.38 14.73
CA CYS A 62 -10.11 -19.00 15.69
C CYS A 62 -8.85 -19.88 15.54
N HIS A 63 -9.03 -21.18 15.31
CA HIS A 63 -7.92 -22.09 15.03
C HIS A 63 -7.21 -21.69 13.74
N TRP A 64 -7.94 -21.50 12.64
CA TRP A 64 -7.36 -21.09 11.36
C TRP A 64 -6.61 -19.75 11.44
N GLN A 65 -7.14 -18.77 12.17
CA GLN A 65 -6.46 -17.48 12.37
C GLN A 65 -5.12 -17.63 13.10
N LYS A 66 -5.08 -18.43 14.18
CA LYS A 66 -3.83 -18.72 14.91
C LYS A 66 -2.84 -19.49 14.06
N LYS A 67 -3.31 -20.46 13.26
CA LYS A 67 -2.42 -21.21 12.38
C LYS A 67 -1.86 -20.32 11.27
N ALA A 68 -2.68 -19.40 10.75
CA ALA A 68 -2.27 -18.41 9.78
C ALA A 68 -1.32 -17.36 10.36
N SER A 69 -1.34 -17.06 11.67
CA SER A 69 -0.44 -16.05 12.26
C SER A 69 1.04 -16.39 12.12
N ASP A 70 1.36 -17.68 11.98
CA ASP A 70 2.74 -18.15 11.75
C ASP A 70 3.19 -17.96 10.28
N CYS A 71 2.25 -17.66 9.38
CA CYS A 71 2.54 -17.40 7.96
C CYS A 71 2.80 -15.91 7.71
N GLU A 72 3.68 -15.56 6.77
CA GLU A 72 3.93 -14.17 6.36
C GLU A 72 2.96 -13.71 5.25
N THR A 73 1.71 -14.19 5.26
CA THR A 73 0.72 -13.84 4.25
C THR A 73 0.35 -12.35 4.30
N PRO A 74 0.48 -11.59 3.19
CA PRO A 74 0.17 -10.16 3.15
C PRO A 74 -1.29 -9.84 3.44
N ILE A 75 -2.22 -10.65 2.93
CA ILE A 75 -3.66 -10.39 3.04
C ILE A 75 -4.34 -11.49 3.86
N ARG A 76 -4.97 -11.11 4.96
CA ARG A 76 -5.69 -12.00 5.86
C ARG A 76 -7.08 -11.45 6.13
N LEU A 77 -8.09 -12.15 5.63
CA LEU A 77 -9.48 -11.68 5.68
C LEU A 77 -10.32 -12.68 6.48
N LEU A 78 -11.03 -12.19 7.48
CA LEU A 78 -11.97 -12.94 8.29
C LEU A 78 -13.38 -12.53 7.85
N VAL A 79 -14.05 -13.43 7.14
CA VAL A 79 -15.28 -13.12 6.41
C VAL A 79 -16.46 -13.83 7.06
N CYS A 80 -17.55 -13.10 7.28
CA CYS A 80 -18.82 -13.69 7.73
C CYS A 80 -19.99 -13.03 7.01
N SER A 81 -21.16 -13.66 7.07
CA SER A 81 -22.38 -13.05 6.53
C SER A 81 -22.72 -11.77 7.30
N GLN A 82 -22.85 -11.88 8.62
CA GLN A 82 -23.17 -10.78 9.52
C GLN A 82 -22.71 -11.14 10.93
N LEU A 83 -22.22 -10.16 11.68
CA LEU A 83 -21.93 -10.30 13.11
C LEU A 83 -23.20 -10.04 13.94
N PRO A 84 -23.27 -10.58 15.17
CA PRO A 84 -24.38 -10.27 16.08
C PRO A 84 -24.44 -8.77 16.38
N GLU A 85 -25.63 -8.26 16.70
CA GLU A 85 -25.82 -6.88 17.17
C GLU A 85 -25.23 -6.64 18.58
N ASP A 86 -24.92 -7.71 19.30
CA ASP A 86 -24.29 -7.65 20.62
C ASP A 86 -22.87 -7.07 20.54
N GLU A 87 -22.68 -5.89 21.10
CA GLU A 87 -21.41 -5.15 21.08
C GLU A 87 -20.25 -5.92 21.72
N GLU A 88 -20.51 -6.73 22.75
CA GLU A 88 -19.47 -7.54 23.41
C GLU A 88 -18.99 -8.68 22.50
N ALA A 89 -19.92 -9.36 21.82
CA ALA A 89 -19.63 -10.37 20.82
C ALA A 89 -18.89 -9.78 19.61
N ARG A 90 -19.35 -8.63 19.07
CA ARG A 90 -18.64 -7.90 18.01
C ARG A 90 -17.22 -7.56 18.43
N SER A 91 -17.07 -6.96 19.63
CA SER A 91 -15.77 -6.60 20.20
C SER A 91 -14.84 -7.82 20.31
N THR A 92 -15.39 -8.98 20.69
CA THR A 92 -14.64 -10.23 20.78
C THR A 92 -14.09 -10.66 19.43
N VAL A 93 -14.91 -10.61 18.37
CA VAL A 93 -14.46 -10.94 17.01
C VAL A 93 -13.36 -9.99 16.53
N TYR A 94 -13.60 -8.67 16.62
CA TYR A 94 -12.61 -7.68 16.17
C TYR A 94 -11.30 -7.76 16.96
N LYS A 95 -11.36 -7.97 18.27
CA LYS A 95 -10.14 -8.18 19.09
C LYS A 95 -9.38 -9.41 18.64
N HIS A 96 -10.06 -10.53 18.38
CA HIS A 96 -9.41 -11.75 17.93
C HIS A 96 -8.80 -11.59 16.53
N ALA A 97 -9.53 -10.96 15.61
CA ALA A 97 -9.03 -10.68 14.26
C ALA A 97 -7.79 -9.78 14.31
N LEU A 98 -7.83 -8.68 15.05
CA LEU A 98 -6.71 -7.75 15.19
C LEU A 98 -5.47 -8.43 15.80
N GLN A 99 -5.65 -9.26 16.81
CA GLN A 99 -4.57 -10.02 17.44
C GLN A 99 -3.86 -10.99 16.48
N ASN A 100 -4.58 -11.49 15.47
CA ASN A 100 -4.03 -12.41 14.46
C ASN A 100 -3.78 -11.73 13.11
N HIS A 101 -3.84 -10.40 13.05
CA HIS A 101 -3.64 -9.59 11.83
C HIS A 101 -4.64 -9.86 10.71
N PHE A 102 -5.90 -10.16 11.05
CA PHE A 102 -7.01 -10.29 10.12
C PHE A 102 -7.84 -9.00 10.05
N GLU A 103 -8.25 -8.66 8.83
CA GLU A 103 -9.32 -7.70 8.59
C GLU A 103 -10.68 -8.41 8.62
N VAL A 104 -11.66 -7.86 9.33
CA VAL A 104 -13.02 -8.41 9.38
C VAL A 104 -13.86 -7.83 8.26
N ILE A 105 -14.53 -8.69 7.48
CA ILE A 105 -15.47 -8.28 6.43
C ILE A 105 -16.82 -8.94 6.69
N GLU A 106 -17.83 -8.13 6.97
CA GLU A 106 -19.24 -8.54 6.99
C GLU A 106 -19.80 -8.42 5.57
N LEU A 107 -20.29 -9.53 5.00
CA LEU A 107 -20.83 -9.55 3.63
C LEU A 107 -22.18 -8.83 3.51
N ASN A 108 -22.94 -8.79 4.60
CA ASN A 108 -24.22 -8.13 4.72
C ASN A 108 -24.24 -7.29 6.02
N PRO A 109 -23.50 -6.18 6.06
CA PRO A 109 -23.50 -5.30 7.24
C PRO A 109 -24.91 -4.72 7.46
N PRO A 110 -25.26 -4.35 8.70
CA PRO A 110 -26.44 -3.52 8.93
C PRO A 110 -26.32 -2.24 8.11
N ALA A 111 -27.46 -1.70 7.66
CA ALA A 111 -27.49 -0.55 6.75
C ALA A 111 -26.59 0.59 7.24
N VAL A 112 -25.51 0.84 6.50
CA VAL A 112 -24.64 1.99 6.68
C VAL A 112 -25.29 3.22 6.04
N ASP A 113 -24.98 4.41 6.55
CA ASP A 113 -25.48 5.65 5.97
C ASP A 113 -25.02 5.77 4.51
N ALA A 114 -25.94 6.12 3.62
CA ALA A 114 -25.72 6.13 2.17
C ALA A 114 -24.72 7.20 1.68
N ASP A 115 -24.22 8.04 2.57
CA ASP A 115 -23.25 9.09 2.30
C ASP A 115 -21.80 8.63 2.58
N ASP A 116 -21.60 7.37 2.98
CA ASP A 116 -20.28 6.82 3.22
C ASP A 116 -19.68 6.25 1.91
N ASP A 117 -18.58 6.85 1.46
CA ASP A 117 -17.79 6.37 0.31
C ASP A 117 -17.02 5.07 0.63
N GLU A 118 -17.13 4.54 1.86
CA GLU A 118 -16.51 3.28 2.25
C GLU A 118 -17.13 2.07 1.55
N GLU A 119 -16.25 1.18 1.09
CA GLU A 119 -16.67 -0.09 0.52
C GLU A 119 -16.90 -1.11 1.64
N TYR A 120 -18.05 -1.78 1.60
CA TYR A 120 -18.43 -2.84 2.53
C TYR A 120 -18.75 -4.14 1.78
N GLY A 121 -18.80 -5.27 2.50
CA GLY A 121 -19.19 -6.58 1.97
C GLY A 121 -18.36 -7.06 0.77
N PHE A 122 -19.03 -7.56 -0.27
CA PHE A 122 -18.36 -8.09 -1.47
C PHE A 122 -17.48 -7.05 -2.19
N PRO A 123 -17.91 -5.79 -2.38
CA PRO A 123 -17.04 -4.72 -2.85
C PRO A 123 -15.72 -4.61 -2.06
N ARG A 124 -15.81 -4.58 -0.72
CA ARG A 124 -14.61 -4.50 0.13
C ARG A 124 -13.68 -5.70 -0.04
N LEU A 125 -14.25 -6.90 -0.06
CA LEU A 125 -13.50 -8.14 -0.30
C LEU A 125 -12.79 -8.09 -1.65
N ARG A 126 -13.48 -7.63 -2.71
CA ARG A 126 -12.89 -7.44 -4.04
C ARG A 126 -11.76 -6.42 -4.00
N ALA A 127 -11.96 -5.25 -3.41
CA ALA A 127 -10.92 -4.23 -3.38
C ALA A 127 -9.68 -4.65 -2.59
N ALA A 128 -9.84 -5.39 -1.50
CA ALA A 128 -8.69 -5.98 -0.80
C ALA A 128 -7.86 -6.88 -1.72
N LEU A 129 -8.52 -7.74 -2.50
CA LEU A 129 -7.85 -8.62 -3.47
C LEU A 129 -7.24 -7.85 -4.66
N GLU A 130 -7.93 -6.83 -5.17
CA GLU A 130 -7.46 -6.01 -6.29
C GLU A 130 -6.33 -5.05 -5.91
N ALA A 131 -6.24 -4.64 -4.65
CA ALA A 131 -5.16 -3.80 -4.14
C ALA A 131 -3.84 -4.56 -3.98
N HIS A 132 -3.89 -5.89 -3.96
CA HIS A 132 -2.69 -6.72 -3.82
C HIS A 132 -1.78 -6.65 -5.04
N GLN A 133 -0.47 -6.70 -4.80
CA GLN A 133 0.53 -6.83 -5.86
C GLN A 133 0.84 -8.30 -6.12
N TRP A 134 -0.08 -8.97 -6.81
CA TRP A 134 0.06 -10.39 -7.14
C TRP A 134 1.34 -10.72 -7.90
N PRO A 135 2.08 -11.76 -7.49
CA PRO A 135 3.21 -12.27 -8.25
C PRO A 135 2.80 -12.63 -9.68
N GLY A 136 3.52 -12.10 -10.67
CA GLY A 136 3.25 -12.38 -12.08
C GLY A 136 2.03 -11.64 -12.67
N LEU A 137 1.50 -10.61 -11.98
CA LEU A 137 0.48 -9.74 -12.57
C LEU A 137 0.96 -9.11 -13.89
N LYS A 138 0.03 -8.87 -14.81
CA LYS A 138 0.26 -8.24 -16.11
C LYS A 138 -0.42 -6.88 -16.13
N LEU A 139 0.39 -5.82 -16.16
CA LEU A 139 -0.13 -4.46 -16.24
C LEU A 139 -0.89 -4.25 -17.56
N LYS A 140 -2.06 -3.62 -17.47
CA LYS A 140 -2.80 -3.15 -18.63
C LYS A 140 -2.10 -1.90 -19.16
N ALA A 141 -1.89 -1.83 -20.47
CA ALA A 141 -1.41 -0.61 -21.11
C ALA A 141 -2.47 0.48 -20.95
N GLN A 142 -2.32 1.35 -19.95
CA GLN A 142 -3.05 2.61 -19.93
C GLN A 142 -2.46 3.43 -21.07
N ASN A 143 -3.31 3.88 -21.99
CA ASN A 143 -2.96 4.65 -23.19
C ASN A 143 -1.65 5.41 -23.00
N ALA A 144 -0.61 4.99 -23.72
CA ALA A 144 0.72 5.59 -23.78
C ALA A 144 0.68 6.99 -24.45
N VAL A 145 -0.28 7.83 -24.09
CA VAL A 145 -0.36 9.23 -24.45
C VAL A 145 0.34 9.98 -23.32
N LEU A 146 1.68 9.93 -23.31
CA LEU A 146 2.61 10.95 -22.81
C LEU A 146 4.05 10.40 -22.90
N SER A 147 4.41 9.91 -24.08
CA SER A 147 5.80 9.92 -24.54
C SER A 147 5.81 10.27 -26.03
N ARG A 148 5.25 11.45 -26.34
CA ARG A 148 5.54 12.11 -27.61
C ARG A 148 7.01 12.51 -27.53
N GLY A 149 7.86 11.68 -28.15
CA GLY A 149 9.29 11.85 -28.16
C GLY A 149 9.69 13.27 -28.53
N VAL A 150 10.58 13.85 -27.74
CA VAL A 150 11.41 14.94 -28.22
C VAL A 150 12.39 14.31 -29.21
N GLU A 151 12.00 14.28 -30.48
CA GLU A 151 12.92 14.03 -31.58
C GLU A 151 13.94 15.17 -31.60
N SER A 152 15.13 14.94 -31.04
CA SER A 152 16.30 15.76 -31.34
C SER A 152 16.85 15.34 -32.70
N GLN A 153 16.46 16.08 -33.74
CA GLN A 153 17.07 15.99 -35.06
C GLN A 153 18.37 16.83 -35.12
N HIS A 154 19.37 16.30 -35.84
CA HIS A 154 20.61 16.94 -36.33
C HIS A 154 21.71 17.23 -35.28
N LEU A 155 22.92 16.66 -35.39
CA LEU A 155 23.89 16.85 -36.48
C LEU A 155 24.69 15.56 -36.78
N LYS A 156 24.91 15.31 -38.07
CA LYS A 156 25.86 14.31 -38.60
C LYS A 156 27.27 14.88 -38.59
N GLU A 157 28.27 14.08 -38.21
CA GLU A 157 29.60 14.07 -38.81
C GLU A 157 30.26 12.67 -38.69
N PRO A 158 31.21 12.30 -39.57
CA PRO A 158 31.58 10.91 -39.84
C PRO A 158 32.93 10.46 -39.27
N GLY A 159 32.97 9.19 -38.82
CA GLY A 159 34.08 8.23 -39.00
C GLY A 159 35.41 8.44 -38.28
N LEU A 160 35.74 7.56 -37.33
CA LEU A 160 36.90 6.64 -37.45
C LEU A 160 36.84 5.56 -36.34
N ALA A 161 37.16 4.33 -36.73
CA ALA A 161 37.28 3.17 -35.85
C ALA A 161 38.54 3.24 -34.97
N GLN A 162 38.46 2.72 -33.74
CA GLN A 162 39.50 1.90 -33.11
C GLN A 162 39.04 1.28 -31.76
N ASN A 163 38.93 -0.05 -31.79
CA ASN A 163 39.43 -1.05 -30.83
C ASN A 163 39.42 -0.80 -29.31
N ALA A 164 38.83 -1.80 -28.63
CA ALA A 164 39.39 -2.62 -27.55
C ALA A 164 38.84 -2.45 -26.12
N VAL A 165 38.16 -3.53 -25.68
CA VAL A 165 38.46 -4.33 -24.47
C VAL A 165 38.14 -3.76 -23.08
N ARG A 166 37.11 -4.39 -22.48
CA ARG A 166 36.97 -4.91 -21.11
C ARG A 166 37.02 -3.97 -19.89
N SER A 167 35.93 -4.13 -19.12
CA SER A 167 35.89 -4.48 -17.68
C SER A 167 35.70 -3.37 -16.64
N CYS A 168 34.91 -3.78 -15.65
CA CYS A 168 34.48 -3.15 -14.40
C CYS A 168 35.43 -2.16 -13.71
N GLY A 169 34.81 -1.17 -13.08
CA GLY A 169 35.37 -0.40 -11.98
C GLY A 169 34.39 0.68 -11.55
N VAL A 170 33.48 0.37 -10.63
CA VAL A 170 32.68 1.40 -9.97
C VAL A 170 33.45 1.81 -8.71
N GLU A 171 34.15 2.94 -8.79
CA GLU A 171 34.63 3.66 -7.62
C GLU A 171 33.92 5.01 -7.52
N SER A 172 33.45 5.27 -6.29
CA SER A 172 32.88 6.51 -5.80
C SER A 172 33.75 7.74 -6.09
N GLN A 173 33.12 8.89 -6.35
CA GLN A 173 33.22 10.10 -5.51
C GLN A 173 32.68 11.35 -6.22
N HIS A 174 31.83 12.08 -5.50
CA HIS A 174 31.94 13.53 -5.24
C HIS A 174 31.90 14.52 -6.41
N LEU A 175 30.75 15.18 -6.62
CA LEU A 175 30.62 16.46 -7.33
C LEU A 175 29.54 17.29 -6.60
N LYS A 176 29.91 18.26 -5.76
CA LYS A 176 30.17 19.69 -6.07
C LYS A 176 28.99 20.40 -6.74
N GLU A 177 28.36 21.25 -5.93
CA GLU A 177 27.36 22.26 -6.30
C GLU A 177 27.91 23.27 -7.32
N PRO A 178 27.07 23.78 -8.24
CA PRO A 178 27.38 24.97 -9.01
C PRO A 178 26.73 26.22 -8.41
N SER A 179 27.58 27.19 -8.07
CA SER A 179 27.26 28.58 -7.78
C SER A 179 26.88 29.35 -9.05
N LEU A 180 25.88 30.23 -8.97
CA LEU A 180 25.74 31.38 -9.87
C LEU A 180 25.35 32.63 -9.06
N ASP A 181 26.23 33.63 -9.14
CA ASP A 181 26.10 34.96 -8.58
C ASP A 181 25.36 35.95 -9.52
N VAL A 182 24.89 37.04 -8.91
CA VAL A 182 24.86 38.45 -9.37
C VAL A 182 23.48 39.13 -9.58
N ASN A 183 23.24 40.09 -8.66
CA ASN A 183 22.55 41.41 -8.72
C ASN A 183 21.13 41.54 -9.30
N GLY A 184 20.22 42.36 -8.78
CA GLY A 184 20.30 43.43 -7.78
C GLY A 184 19.39 44.62 -8.19
N SER A 185 18.73 45.23 -7.19
CA SER A 185 18.09 46.58 -7.15
C SER A 185 16.56 46.80 -7.39
N LYS A 186 15.89 47.03 -6.24
CA LYS A 186 15.05 48.20 -5.81
C LYS A 186 13.60 48.39 -6.32
N GLY A 187 12.68 48.59 -5.33
CA GLY A 187 11.19 48.71 -5.40
C GLY A 187 10.62 50.05 -5.91
N PRO A 188 9.46 50.60 -5.43
CA PRO A 188 8.63 50.26 -4.25
C PRO A 188 7.07 50.34 -4.42
N THR A 189 6.34 50.03 -3.32
CA THR A 189 4.98 50.48 -2.89
C THR A 189 3.72 50.23 -3.76
N SER A 190 2.71 49.55 -3.20
CA SER A 190 1.43 50.16 -2.74
C SER A 190 0.36 49.11 -2.35
N GLU A 191 -0.36 49.40 -1.28
CA GLU A 191 -1.47 48.64 -0.70
C GLU A 191 -2.67 48.46 -1.65
N LYS A 192 -3.32 47.27 -1.60
CA LYS A 192 -4.79 47.14 -1.70
C LYS A 192 -5.27 45.75 -1.31
N LYS A 193 -6.13 45.72 -0.27
CA LYS A 193 -6.96 44.59 0.13
C LYS A 193 -7.85 44.11 -1.03
N LYS A 194 -7.87 42.79 -1.26
CA LYS A 194 -9.04 42.01 -1.71
C LYS A 194 -8.73 40.51 -1.58
N SER A 195 -9.56 39.79 -0.84
CA SER A 195 -9.64 38.32 -0.84
C SER A 195 -9.92 37.81 -2.26
N PRO A 196 -9.43 36.60 -2.64
CA PRO A 196 -10.34 35.44 -2.63
C PRO A 196 -9.67 34.05 -2.49
N ARG A 197 -10.52 33.05 -2.21
CA ARG A 197 -10.47 31.62 -2.59
C ARG A 197 -9.14 30.86 -2.52
N LYS A 198 -9.12 29.81 -1.69
CA LYS A 198 -8.18 28.69 -1.75
C LYS A 198 -8.10 28.13 -3.18
N GLN A 199 -7.02 28.45 -3.88
CA GLN A 199 -6.39 27.57 -4.85
C GLN A 199 -5.15 27.04 -4.14
N GLU A 200 -5.16 25.75 -3.78
CA GLU A 200 -3.93 25.04 -3.42
C GLU A 200 -3.12 24.92 -4.72
N SER A 201 -2.13 25.79 -4.90
CA SER A 201 -1.15 25.69 -5.98
C SER A 201 -0.04 24.76 -5.55
N GLU A 202 0.47 23.94 -6.48
CA GLU A 202 1.62 23.04 -6.30
C GLU A 202 2.89 23.76 -5.80
N GLU A 203 2.93 25.10 -5.93
CA GLU A 203 3.97 25.97 -5.36
C GLU A 203 4.06 25.85 -3.83
N ASP A 204 2.98 25.46 -3.15
CA ASP A 204 2.91 25.37 -1.70
C ASP A 204 3.64 24.11 -1.16
N PHE A 205 3.55 22.98 -1.87
CA PHE A 205 4.21 21.73 -1.45
C PHE A 205 5.73 21.77 -1.61
N GLY A 206 6.23 22.40 -2.69
CA GLY A 206 7.66 22.58 -2.90
C GLY A 206 8.31 23.45 -1.80
N SER A 207 7.58 24.47 -1.34
CA SER A 207 8.02 25.31 -0.23
C SER A 207 8.05 24.53 1.10
N LEU A 208 7.04 23.68 1.33
CA LEU A 208 6.95 22.83 2.51
C LEU A 208 8.09 21.80 2.56
N LEU A 209 8.41 21.17 1.43
CA LEU A 209 9.52 20.21 1.35
C LEU A 209 10.87 20.90 1.58
N SER A 210 11.05 22.10 1.03
CA SER A 210 12.24 22.92 1.25
C SER A 210 12.39 23.28 2.73
N GLN A 211 11.29 23.66 3.38
CA GLN A 211 11.24 23.96 4.81
C GLN A 211 11.54 22.72 5.66
N LEU A 212 11.02 21.55 5.30
CA LEU A 212 11.30 20.28 5.97
C LEU A 212 12.77 19.86 5.85
N LEU A 213 13.37 20.04 4.67
CA LEU A 213 14.80 19.79 4.46
C LEU A 213 15.67 20.73 5.30
N GLU A 214 15.28 21.99 5.44
CA GLU A 214 15.98 22.96 6.28
C GLU A 214 15.88 22.60 7.77
N ILE A 215 14.70 22.20 8.24
CA ILE A 215 14.48 21.72 9.61
C ILE A 215 15.31 20.47 9.88
N LYS A 216 15.34 19.52 8.94
CA LYS A 216 16.14 18.28 9.05
C LYS A 216 17.64 18.59 9.14
N SER A 217 18.14 19.51 8.30
CA SER A 217 19.54 19.94 8.32
C SER A 217 19.91 20.58 9.66
N LYS A 218 19.07 21.50 10.17
CA LYS A 218 19.26 22.13 11.48
C LYS A 218 19.22 21.11 12.62
N ALA A 219 18.29 20.15 12.59
CA ALA A 219 18.22 19.11 13.61
C ALA A 219 19.46 18.21 13.60
N ALA A 220 20.04 17.92 12.43
CA ALA A 220 21.21 17.06 12.33
C ALA A 220 22.50 17.67 12.92
N SER A 221 22.59 19.00 13.00
CA SER A 221 23.72 19.71 13.59
C SER A 221 23.54 20.04 15.07
N MET A 222 22.37 19.76 15.66
CA MET A 222 22.02 20.08 17.05
C MET A 222 22.26 18.89 18.00
N ASP A 223 22.66 19.20 19.23
CA ASP A 223 22.78 18.18 20.28
C ASP A 223 21.40 17.62 20.69
N VAL A 224 21.41 16.53 21.47
CA VAL A 224 20.18 15.82 21.88
C VAL A 224 19.23 16.71 22.70
N ALA A 225 19.76 17.59 23.55
CA ALA A 225 18.96 18.47 24.39
C ALA A 225 18.31 19.59 23.57
N GLU A 226 19.02 20.15 22.60
CA GLU A 226 18.50 21.18 21.72
C GLU A 226 17.46 20.63 20.73
N ARG A 227 17.68 19.41 20.19
CA ARG A 227 16.68 18.72 19.36
C ARG A 227 15.36 18.49 20.09
N ARG A 228 15.43 18.12 21.38
CA ARG A 228 14.24 17.91 22.22
C ARG A 228 13.45 19.21 22.41
N LYS A 229 14.14 20.32 22.68
CA LYS A 229 13.53 21.64 22.84
C LYS A 229 12.87 22.16 21.56
N LEU A 230 13.45 21.84 20.39
CA LEU A 230 12.85 22.18 19.09
C LEU A 230 11.54 21.41 18.86
N ALA A 231 11.50 20.11 19.18
CA ALA A 231 10.32 19.27 19.02
C ALA A 231 9.15 19.72 19.92
N GLU A 232 9.43 20.11 21.16
CA GLU A 232 8.42 20.66 22.08
C GLU A 232 7.76 21.92 21.52
N LYS A 233 8.54 22.79 20.87
CA LYS A 233 8.04 24.05 20.29
C LYS A 233 7.17 23.85 19.05
N VAL A 234 7.43 22.82 18.25
CA VAL A 234 6.61 22.49 17.06
C VAL A 234 5.24 21.95 17.48
N SER A 235 5.17 21.18 18.57
CA SER A 235 3.91 20.63 19.08
C SER A 235 2.98 21.68 19.67
N SER A 236 3.50 22.85 20.09
CA SER A 236 2.72 23.92 20.73
C SER A 236 1.91 24.78 19.75
N TYR A 237 2.14 24.68 18.44
CA TYR A 237 1.41 25.45 17.41
C TYR A 237 0.13 24.76 16.91
N SER A 238 -0.23 23.60 17.49
CA SER A 238 -1.38 22.78 17.08
C SER A 238 -2.54 22.78 18.10
N SER A 239 -2.65 23.80 18.95
CA SER A 239 -3.79 23.99 19.88
C SER A 239 -4.47 25.33 19.68
#